data_AF-A0A1J3E196-F1
#
_entry.id   AF-A0A1J3E196-F1
#
_cell.length_a   1.000
_cell.length_b   1.000
_cell.length_c   1.000
_cell.angle_alpha   90.00
_cell.angle_beta   90.00
_cell.angle_gamma   90.00
#
_symmetry.space_group_name_H-M   'P 1'
#
loop_
_entity.id
_entity.type
_entity.pdbx_description
1 polymer ?
#
loop_
_entity_poly.entity_id
_entity_poly.type
_entity_poly.pdbx_seq_one_letter_code
_entity_poly.pdbx_strand_id
1 'polypeptide(L)'
;DFNFPQKKGVGFEKLLPNGPKELIDILYKLLAYDPAERITAKEALNHEFFSDITTEKFRTTIFGGPHSGSLNKAVEHDDTP
;
A
#
# COMPACT_ATOMS: atom_id res chain seq x y z
N ASP A 1 -0.89 33.93 -27.76
CA ASP A 1 -0.21 32.63 -27.98
C ASP A 1 0.50 32.15 -26.73
N PHE A 2 0.26 30.91 -26.33
CA PHE A 2 0.99 30.26 -25.25
C PHE A 2 2.13 29.44 -25.86
N ASN A 3 3.34 30.00 -25.89
CA ASN A 3 4.53 29.31 -26.38
C ASN A 3 5.33 28.76 -25.20
N PHE A 4 5.03 27.52 -24.80
CA PHE A 4 5.76 26.84 -23.73
C PHE A 4 6.97 26.09 -24.28
N PRO A 5 8.17 26.25 -23.70
CA PRO A 5 9.33 25.49 -24.14
C PRO A 5 9.13 24.01 -23.84
N GLN A 6 9.49 23.13 -24.80
CA GLN A 6 9.53 21.70 -24.53
C GLN A 6 10.57 21.40 -23.44
N LYS A 7 10.11 20.76 -22.35
CA LYS A 7 10.98 20.29 -21.28
C LYS A 7 11.07 18.77 -21.34
N LYS A 8 12.28 18.25 -21.50
CA LYS A 8 12.54 16.82 -21.39
C LYS A 8 12.62 16.43 -19.92
N GLY A 9 11.98 15.31 -19.55
CA GLY A 9 12.11 14.74 -18.21
C GLY A 9 13.56 14.41 -17.88
N VAL A 10 13.96 14.66 -16.64
CA VAL A 10 15.32 14.37 -16.13
C VAL A 10 15.54 12.85 -15.94
N GLY A 11 14.46 12.12 -15.66
CA GLY A 11 14.45 10.70 -15.27
C GLY A 11 14.62 10.55 -13.75
N PHE A 12 13.81 9.70 -13.13
CA PHE A 12 13.86 9.48 -11.68
C PHE A 12 15.15 8.81 -11.22
N GLU A 13 15.82 8.07 -12.10
CA GLU A 13 17.09 7.41 -11.86
C GLU A 13 18.21 8.42 -11.53
N LYS A 14 18.14 9.61 -12.12
CA LYS A 14 19.10 10.68 -11.85
C LYS A 14 18.78 11.44 -10.56
N LEU A 15 17.50 11.53 -10.21
CA LEU A 15 17.05 12.21 -9.00
C LEU A 15 17.19 11.33 -7.75
N LEU A 16 17.02 10.02 -7.92
CA LEU A 16 17.10 8.98 -6.90
C LEU A 16 18.18 7.95 -7.28
N PRO A 17 19.47 8.33 -7.26
CA PRO A 17 20.56 7.47 -7.75
C PRO A 17 20.70 6.15 -6.98
N ASN A 18 20.29 6.13 -5.70
CA ASN A 18 20.31 4.94 -4.84
C ASN A 18 18.90 4.37 -4.59
N GLY A 19 17.91 4.82 -5.37
CA GLY A 19 16.54 4.36 -5.22
C GLY A 19 16.40 2.90 -5.66
N PRO A 20 15.63 2.06 -4.94
CA PRO A 20 15.31 0.72 -5.42
C PRO A 20 14.51 0.82 -6.72
N LYS A 21 14.70 -0.14 -7.62
CA LYS A 21 14.04 -0.14 -8.95
C LYS A 21 12.52 -0.10 -8.83
N GLU A 22 11.97 -0.83 -7.85
CA GLU A 22 10.54 -0.86 -7.57
C GLU A 22 9.96 0.49 -7.16
N LEU A 23 10.76 1.34 -6.48
CA LEU A 23 10.35 2.70 -6.15
C LEU A 23 10.26 3.56 -7.41
N ILE A 24 11.24 3.43 -8.30
CA ILE A 24 11.27 4.21 -9.54
C ILE A 24 10.08 3.84 -10.43
N ASP A 25 9.79 2.54 -10.53
CA ASP A 25 8.67 2.04 -11.34
C ASP A 25 7.31 2.52 -10.82
N ILE A 26 7.05 2.41 -9.51
CA ILE A 26 5.79 2.91 -8.93
C ILE A 26 5.65 4.43 -9.09
N LEU A 27 6.74 5.19 -9.02
CA LEU A 27 6.72 6.64 -9.25
C LEU A 27 6.35 7.00 -10.69
N TYR A 28 6.88 6.28 -11.69
CA TYR A 28 6.47 6.50 -13.08
C TYR A 28 4.97 6.21 -13.30
N LYS A 29 4.44 5.15 -12.68
CA LYS A 29 3.03 4.79 -12.76
C LYS A 29 2.11 5.78 -12.04
N LEU A 30 2.51 6.28 -10.88
CA LEU A 30 1.75 7.26 -10.08
C LEU A 30 1.76 8.67 -10.68
N LEU A 31 2.89 9.07 -11.25
CA LEU A 31 3.11 10.42 -11.79
C LEU A 31 2.96 10.47 -13.32
N ALA A 32 2.25 9.49 -13.90
CA ALA A 32 1.87 9.53 -15.30
C ALA A 32 1.08 10.82 -15.62
N TYR A 33 1.49 11.48 -16.71
CA TYR A 33 0.88 12.74 -17.15
C TYR A 33 -0.54 12.52 -17.64
N ASP A 34 -0.76 11.49 -18.46
CA ASP A 34 -2.10 11.09 -18.88
C ASP A 34 -2.83 10.42 -17.71
N PRO A 35 -3.99 10.95 -17.26
CA PRO A 35 -4.79 10.32 -16.22
C PRO A 35 -5.28 8.91 -16.60
N ALA A 36 -5.42 8.59 -17.90
CA ALA A 36 -5.82 7.26 -18.35
C ALA A 36 -4.70 6.22 -18.20
N GLU A 37 -3.43 6.64 -18.27
CA GLU A 37 -2.26 5.78 -18.02
C GLU A 37 -1.88 5.70 -16.54
N ARG A 38 -2.42 6.60 -15.71
CA ARG A 38 -2.12 6.66 -14.28
C ARG A 38 -2.78 5.49 -13.55
N ILE A 39 -1.96 4.78 -12.78
CA ILE A 39 -2.39 3.67 -11.95
C ILE A 39 -3.41 4.12 -10.88
N THR A 40 -4.39 3.26 -10.58
CA THR A 40 -5.35 3.54 -9.50
C THR A 40 -4.73 3.36 -8.12
N ALA A 41 -5.33 3.97 -7.09
CA ALA A 41 -4.86 3.80 -5.71
C ALA A 41 -4.83 2.33 -5.27
N LYS A 42 -5.82 1.53 -5.69
CA LYS A 42 -5.89 0.10 -5.38
C LYS A 42 -4.74 -0.66 -6.01
N GLU A 43 -4.44 -0.40 -7.28
CA GLU A 43 -3.32 -1.07 -7.97
C GLU A 43 -1.96 -0.61 -7.41
N ALA A 44 -1.83 0.67 -7.06
CA ALA A 44 -0.62 1.21 -6.43
C ALA A 44 -0.31 0.51 -5.10
N LEU A 45 -1.31 0.28 -4.26
CA LEU A 45 -1.14 -0.44 -2.98
C LEU A 45 -0.77 -1.92 -3.15
N ASN A 46 -1.07 -2.51 -4.31
CA ASN A 46 -0.69 -3.90 -4.65
C ASN A 46 0.68 -3.99 -5.35
N HIS A 47 1.41 -2.88 -5.50
CA HIS A 47 2.71 -2.87 -6.15
C HIS A 47 3.79 -3.58 -5.32
N GLU A 48 4.78 -4.20 -5.98
CA GLU A 48 5.87 -4.93 -5.32
C GLU A 48 6.68 -4.06 -4.34
N PHE A 49 6.77 -2.76 -4.63
CA PHE A 49 7.36 -1.76 -3.72
C PHE A 49 6.74 -1.78 -2.30
N PHE A 50 5.45 -2.11 -2.17
CA PHE A 50 4.74 -2.17 -0.89
C PHE A 50 4.52 -3.60 -0.36
N SER A 51 5.09 -4.61 -1.01
CA SER A 51 4.92 -6.04 -0.66
C SER A 51 5.22 -6.33 0.83
N ASP A 52 6.27 -5.69 1.37
CA ASP A 52 6.68 -5.79 2.77
C ASP A 52 5.68 -5.18 3.76
N ILE A 53 4.86 -4.21 3.32
CA ILE A 53 3.85 -3.55 4.16
C ILE A 53 2.53 -4.33 4.13
N THR A 54 2.23 -4.99 3.01
CA THR A 54 1.04 -5.84 2.84
C THR A 54 1.11 -7.17 3.59
N THR A 55 2.29 -7.59 4.05
CA THR A 55 2.40 -8.79 4.90
C THR A 55 1.81 -8.54 6.29
N GLU A 56 1.28 -9.61 6.90
CA GLU A 56 0.59 -9.77 8.20
C GLU A 56 1.00 -8.87 9.39
N LYS A 57 2.14 -8.19 9.32
CA LYS A 57 2.65 -7.23 10.31
C LYS A 57 1.76 -6.00 10.47
N PHE A 58 1.14 -5.51 9.40
CA PHE A 58 0.24 -4.34 9.49
C PHE A 58 -1.11 -4.71 10.10
N ARG A 59 -1.66 -5.88 9.71
CA ARG A 59 -2.93 -6.40 10.26
C ARG A 59 -2.84 -6.66 11.76
N THR A 60 -1.74 -7.25 12.22
CA THR A 60 -1.53 -7.56 13.65
C THR A 60 -1.40 -6.29 14.49
N THR A 61 -0.70 -5.26 14.00
CA THR A 61 -0.42 -4.06 14.79
C THR A 61 -1.61 -3.09 14.87
N ILE A 62 -2.45 -3.03 13.81
CA ILE A 62 -3.55 -2.06 13.72
C ILE A 62 -4.92 -2.69 14.01
N PHE A 63 -5.14 -3.97 13.70
CA PHE A 63 -6.45 -4.62 13.78
C PHE A 63 -6.53 -5.82 14.74
N GLY A 64 -5.45 -6.20 15.44
CA GLY A 64 -5.55 -7.25 16.45
C GLY A 64 -4.22 -7.84 16.92
N GLY A 65 -3.63 -7.25 17.96
CA GLY A 65 -2.84 -8.05 18.90
C GLY A 65 -3.76 -9.05 19.62
N PRO A 66 -3.22 -10.15 20.18
CA PRO A 66 -4.02 -11.22 20.78
C PRO A 66 -4.63 -10.76 22.11
N HIS A 67 -5.77 -10.07 22.03
CA HIS A 67 -6.69 -9.84 23.14
C HIS A 67 -8.13 -9.80 22.60
N SER A 68 -8.63 -10.96 22.19
CA SER A 68 -10.02 -11.29 22.47
C SER A 68 -9.99 -12.31 23.60
N GLY A 69 -9.97 -11.80 24.83
CA GLY A 69 -10.27 -12.60 26.01
C GLY A 69 -11.57 -13.36 25.80
N SER A 70 -11.62 -14.58 26.31
CA SER A 70 -12.78 -15.45 26.35
C SER A 70 -14.03 -14.68 26.77
N LEU A 71 -14.91 -14.38 25.82
CA LEU A 71 -16.27 -13.95 26.11
C LEU A 71 -17.10 -15.22 26.31
N ASN A 72 -17.39 -15.49 27.58
CA ASN A 72 -18.49 -16.30 28.09
C ASN A 72 -18.37 -17.83 27.95
N LYS A 73 -17.69 -18.44 28.92
CA LYS A 73 -18.08 -19.73 29.49
C LYS A 73 -18.67 -19.48 30.87
N ALA A 74 -19.94 -19.10 30.95
CA ALA A 74 -20.71 -19.10 32.18
C ALA A 74 -22.20 -19.12 31.84
N VAL A 75 -22.93 -20.06 32.47
CA VAL A 75 -24.39 -20.25 32.41
C VAL A 75 -24.78 -20.88 31.06
N GLU A 76 -25.09 -22.17 30.93
CA GLU A 76 -25.94 -23.03 31.77
C GLU A 76 -25.40 -24.47 31.73
N HIS A 77 -25.04 -25.00 32.90
CA HIS A 77 -24.88 -26.43 33.11
C HIS A 77 -25.72 -26.72 34.35
N ASP A 78 -27.03 -26.93 34.14
CA ASP A 78 -27.90 -27.59 35.11
C ASP A 78 -29.09 -28.23 34.38
N ASP A 79 -28.79 -29.23 33.55
CA ASP A 79 -29.62 -30.43 33.52
C ASP A 79 -29.31 -31.13 34.85
N THR A 80 -30.19 -31.24 35.83
CA THR A 80 -31.24 -32.28 35.98
C THR A 80 -31.72 -32.24 37.45
N PRO A 81 -32.87 -32.85 37.82
CA PRO A 81 -33.84 -33.61 37.02
C PRO A 81 -35.27 -33.03 37.02
#